data_AF-A0A146MB20-F1
#
_entry.id   AF-A0A146MB20-F1
#
_cell.length_a   1.000
_cell.length_b   1.000
_cell.length_c   1.000
_cell.angle_alpha   90.00
_cell.angle_beta   90.00
_cell.angle_gamma   90.00
#
_symmetry.space_group_name_H-M   'P 1'
#
loop_
_entity.id
_entity.type
_entity.pdbx_description
1 polymer ?
#
loop_
_entity_poly.entity_id
_entity_poly.type
_entity_poly.pdbx_seq_one_letter_code
_entity_poly.pdbx_strand_id
1 'polypeptide(L)'
;MGSKVEMLCERNTCIIDENIINSVNDRPDHFQWRASNYSEFWGRRLDEGIKLRLGTLQPHRFVRRMSPVRRIYDPRLLPKQFDANQNWRGYISPIQDQGWCGSSWAMSTTATASDRFA
;
A
#
# COMPACT_ATOMS: atom_id res chain seq x y z
N MET A 1 -21.75 14.16 45.80
CA MET A 1 -20.87 14.89 44.85
C MET A 1 -20.64 13.98 43.65
N GLY A 2 -21.42 14.16 42.58
CA GLY A 2 -21.22 13.41 41.34
C GLY A 2 -20.18 14.10 40.46
N SER A 3 -19.16 13.36 40.03
CA SER A 3 -18.16 13.87 39.08
C SER A 3 -18.84 14.18 37.73
N LYS A 4 -18.65 15.41 37.26
CA LYS A 4 -19.12 15.83 35.93
C LYS A 4 -18.16 15.24 34.90
N VAL A 5 -18.65 14.31 34.08
CA VAL A 5 -17.87 13.75 32.97
C VAL A 5 -17.89 14.77 31.83
N GLU A 6 -16.71 15.20 31.41
CA GLU A 6 -16.53 16.09 30.27
C GLU A 6 -16.06 15.26 29.07
N MET A 7 -16.85 15.24 27.99
CA MET A 7 -16.44 14.61 26.74
C MET A 7 -15.62 15.62 25.94
N LEU A 8 -14.32 15.34 25.79
CA LEU A 8 -13.41 16.10 24.94
C LEU A 8 -13.38 15.47 23.55
N CYS A 9 -13.56 16.28 22.51
CA CYS A 9 -13.43 15.81 21.13
C CYS A 9 -11.95 15.55 20.80
N GLU A 10 -11.67 14.36 20.25
CA GLU A 10 -10.40 14.05 19.59
C GLU A 10 -10.21 15.01 18.40
N ARG A 11 -9.04 15.66 18.31
CA ARG A 11 -8.71 16.58 17.20
C ARG A 11 -7.92 15.91 16.08
N ASN A 12 -7.55 14.65 16.26
CA ASN A 12 -6.73 13.92 15.31
C ASN A 12 -7.58 13.36 14.19
N THR A 13 -7.14 13.58 12.96
CA THR A 13 -7.76 12.96 11.77
C THR A 13 -7.55 11.45 11.81
N CYS A 14 -8.61 10.69 11.58
CA CYS A 14 -8.54 9.23 11.47
C CYS A 14 -8.01 8.82 10.09
N ILE A 15 -7.39 7.63 9.99
CA ILE A 15 -7.03 7.03 8.70
C ILE A 15 -8.29 6.72 7.88
N ILE A 16 -9.27 6.11 8.53
CA ILE A 16 -10.58 5.81 7.93
C ILE A 16 -11.51 6.99 8.18
N ASP A 17 -11.98 7.60 7.10
CA ASP A 17 -12.99 8.66 7.10
C ASP A 17 -14.16 8.22 6.22
N GLU A 18 -15.32 8.04 6.83
CA GLU A 18 -16.54 7.61 6.14
C GLU A 18 -16.99 8.59 5.06
N ASN A 19 -16.76 9.90 5.26
CA ASN A 19 -17.10 10.90 4.26
C ASN A 19 -16.27 10.72 3.00
N ILE A 20 -14.98 10.39 3.16
CA ILE A 20 -14.10 10.08 2.02
C ILE A 20 -14.58 8.81 1.33
N ILE A 21 -14.86 7.74 2.08
CA ILE A 21 -15.36 6.47 1.52
C ILE A 21 -16.63 6.71 0.70
N ASN A 22 -17.60 7.44 1.25
CA ASN A 22 -18.85 7.76 0.57
C ASN A 22 -18.61 8.62 -0.67
N SER A 23 -17.79 9.68 -0.57
CA SER A 23 -17.50 10.56 -1.71
C SER A 23 -16.84 9.86 -2.90
N VAL A 24 -16.04 8.81 -2.65
CA VAL A 24 -15.46 7.95 -3.70
C VAL A 24 -16.55 7.05 -4.28
N ASN A 25 -17.32 6.38 -3.42
CA ASN A 25 -18.30 5.40 -3.84
C ASN A 25 -19.54 6.00 -4.52
N ASP A 26 -19.86 7.27 -4.26
CA ASP A 26 -20.97 8.01 -4.87
C ASP A 26 -20.69 8.40 -6.33
N ARG A 27 -19.47 8.20 -6.83
CA ARG A 27 -19.06 8.48 -8.22
C ARG A 27 -18.51 7.23 -8.91
N PRO A 28 -19.30 6.16 -9.03
CA PRO A 28 -18.84 4.88 -9.61
C PRO A 28 -18.40 5.02 -11.07
N ASP A 29 -18.97 5.98 -11.82
CA ASP A 29 -18.59 6.22 -13.22
C ASP A 29 -17.22 6.89 -13.37
N HIS A 30 -16.73 7.56 -12.31
CA HIS A 30 -15.42 8.23 -12.31
C HIS A 30 -14.30 7.32 -11.82
N PHE A 31 -14.60 6.38 -10.92
CA PHE A 31 -13.62 5.53 -10.27
C PHE A 31 -13.93 4.06 -10.54
N GLN A 32 -13.00 3.36 -11.18
CA GLN A 32 -13.12 1.91 -11.44
C GLN A 32 -12.78 1.04 -10.21
N TRP A 33 -12.81 1.62 -9.01
CA TRP A 33 -12.49 0.97 -7.75
C TRP A 33 -13.47 1.46 -6.67
N ARG A 34 -13.61 0.66 -5.60
CA ARG A 34 -14.52 0.94 -4.50
C ARG A 34 -13.72 1.14 -3.20
N ALA A 35 -14.02 2.21 -2.47
CA ALA A 35 -13.48 2.44 -1.14
C ALA A 35 -14.21 1.60 -0.09
N SER A 36 -13.47 1.11 0.91
CA SER A 36 -14.02 0.35 2.04
C SER A 36 -13.24 0.69 3.31
N ASN A 37 -13.82 0.35 4.45
CA ASN A 37 -13.11 0.33 5.72
C ASN A 37 -12.45 -1.02 5.97
N TYR A 38 -11.45 -1.02 6.84
CA TYR A 38 -10.78 -2.23 7.33
C TYR A 38 -10.51 -2.05 8.82
N SER A 39 -10.80 -3.09 9.61
CA SER A 39 -10.69 -3.06 11.07
C SER A 39 -9.29 -2.70 11.56
N GLU A 40 -8.25 -3.11 10.83
CA GLU A 40 -6.85 -2.83 11.12
C GLU A 40 -6.53 -1.32 11.18
N PHE A 41 -7.22 -0.51 10.38
CA PHE A 41 -7.02 0.95 10.30
C PHE A 41 -8.07 1.75 11.08
N TRP A 42 -9.09 1.09 11.63
CA TRP A 42 -10.19 1.77 12.30
C TRP A 42 -9.72 2.42 13.61
N GLY A 43 -10.09 3.70 13.83
CA GLY A 43 -9.72 4.47 15.02
C GLY A 43 -8.22 4.84 15.12
N ARG A 44 -7.41 4.53 14.11
CA ARG A 44 -5.99 4.93 14.04
C ARG A 44 -5.85 6.34 13.50
N ARG A 45 -4.84 7.07 13.98
CA ARG A 45 -4.56 8.44 13.55
C ARG A 45 -3.88 8.47 12.18
N LEU A 46 -4.24 9.44 11.35
CA LEU A 46 -3.74 9.58 9.98
C LEU A 46 -2.22 9.77 9.93
N ASP A 47 -1.67 10.58 10.83
CA ASP A 47 -0.22 10.82 10.91
C ASP A 47 0.56 9.55 11.32
N GLU A 48 0.00 8.71 12.19
CA GLU A 48 0.56 7.39 12.49
C GLU A 48 0.52 6.48 11.26
N GLY A 49 -0.59 6.47 10.53
CA GLY A 49 -0.71 5.79 9.24
C GLY A 49 0.38 6.20 8.28
N ILE A 50 0.54 7.50 8.06
CA ILE A 50 1.58 8.03 7.16
C ILE A 50 2.97 7.59 7.64
N LYS A 51 3.28 7.74 8.93
CA LYS A 51 4.62 7.45 9.47
C LYS A 51 4.96 5.95 9.49
N LEU A 52 4.00 5.11 9.83
CA LEU A 52 4.23 3.69 10.17
C LEU A 52 3.69 2.72 9.11
N ARG A 53 2.87 3.17 8.16
CA ARG A 53 2.47 2.36 7.00
C ARG A 53 3.18 2.78 5.71
N LEU A 54 3.61 4.04 5.57
CA LEU A 54 4.28 4.53 4.35
C LEU A 54 5.80 4.71 4.55
N GLY A 55 6.54 3.61 4.39
CA GLY A 55 7.98 3.56 4.69
C GLY A 55 8.95 3.98 3.59
N THR A 56 8.48 4.21 2.37
CA THR A 56 9.37 4.42 1.21
C THR A 56 9.73 5.89 1.06
N LEU A 57 11.03 6.17 1.12
CA LEU A 57 11.57 7.52 0.93
C LEU A 57 11.91 7.79 -0.53
N GLN A 58 11.89 9.07 -0.91
CA GLN A 58 12.30 9.49 -2.23
C GLN A 58 13.78 9.13 -2.49
N PRO A 59 14.10 8.43 -3.60
CA PRO A 59 15.47 8.05 -3.89
C PRO A 59 16.38 9.24 -4.20
N HIS A 60 17.66 9.11 -3.88
CA HIS A 60 18.70 10.09 -4.21
C HIS A 60 18.81 10.32 -5.73
N ARG A 61 19.40 11.47 -6.12
CA ARG A 61 19.52 11.90 -7.53
C ARG A 61 20.19 10.86 -8.43
N PHE A 62 21.18 10.12 -7.93
CA PHE A 62 21.89 9.12 -8.73
C PHE A 62 21.03 7.88 -9.01
N VAL A 63 20.25 7.40 -8.04
CA VAL A 63 19.31 6.28 -8.24
C VAL A 63 18.24 6.66 -9.26
N ARG A 64 17.72 7.89 -9.19
CA ARG A 64 16.76 8.42 -10.18
C ARG A 64 17.33 8.53 -11.60
N ARG A 65 18.65 8.46 -11.78
CA ARG A 65 19.34 8.48 -13.08
C ARG A 65 19.73 7.11 -13.59
N MET A 66 19.43 6.03 -12.86
CA MET A 66 19.71 4.67 -13.33
C MET A 66 18.90 4.38 -14.60
N SER A 67 19.56 3.79 -15.60
CA SER A 67 18.90 3.36 -16.83
C SER A 67 18.44 1.91 -16.70
N PRO A 68 17.26 1.55 -17.23
CA PRO A 68 16.80 0.18 -17.22
C PRO A 68 17.71 -0.71 -18.08
N VAL A 69 17.85 -1.98 -17.69
CA VAL A 69 18.49 -2.99 -18.53
C VAL A 69 17.63 -3.23 -19.76
N ARG A 70 18.17 -2.93 -20.94
CA ARG A 70 17.47 -3.17 -22.21
C ARG A 70 17.48 -4.66 -22.52
N ARG A 71 16.29 -5.27 -22.57
CA ARG A 71 16.13 -6.64 -23.07
C ARG A 71 15.74 -6.61 -24.54
N ILE A 72 16.25 -7.58 -25.30
CA ILE A 72 15.87 -7.80 -26.70
C ILE A 72 14.68 -8.78 -26.67
N TYR A 73 13.48 -8.26 -26.87
CA TYR A 73 12.26 -9.06 -27.05
C TYR A 73 11.32 -8.35 -28.03
N ASP A 74 10.46 -9.08 -28.72
CA ASP A 74 9.39 -8.50 -29.53
C ASP A 74 8.20 -8.16 -28.62
N PRO A 75 7.86 -6.87 -28.41
CA PRO A 75 6.75 -6.48 -27.54
C PRO A 75 5.40 -7.05 -27.99
N ARG A 76 5.24 -7.41 -29.27
CA ARG A 76 4.01 -7.99 -29.83
C ARG A 76 3.76 -9.42 -29.34
N LEU A 77 4.78 -10.07 -28.81
CA LEU A 77 4.69 -11.43 -28.26
C LEU A 77 4.32 -11.44 -26.78
N LEU A 78 4.22 -10.27 -26.13
CA LEU A 78 3.80 -10.20 -24.73
C LEU A 78 2.32 -10.60 -24.59
N PRO A 79 1.97 -11.41 -23.58
CA PRO A 79 0.59 -11.81 -23.37
C PRO A 79 -0.25 -10.62 -22.91
N LYS A 80 -1.54 -10.61 -23.28
CA LYS A 80 -2.49 -9.58 -22.84
C LYS A 80 -2.74 -9.59 -21.33
N GLN A 81 -2.52 -10.72 -20.68
CA GLN A 81 -2.66 -10.90 -19.24
C GLN A 81 -1.48 -11.75 -18.74
N PHE A 82 -0.95 -11.38 -17.58
CA PHE A 82 0.19 -12.08 -16.98
C PHE A 82 0.03 -12.10 -15.46
N ASP A 83 0.20 -13.27 -14.87
CA ASP A 83 0.21 -13.46 -13.42
C ASP A 83 1.41 -14.31 -13.03
N ALA A 84 2.31 -13.74 -12.24
CA ALA A 84 3.51 -14.40 -11.75
C ALA A 84 3.17 -15.63 -10.90
N ASN A 85 2.10 -15.58 -10.10
CA ASN A 85 1.68 -16.71 -9.27
C ASN A 85 1.25 -17.91 -10.09
N GLN A 86 0.73 -17.70 -11.30
CA GLN A 86 0.30 -18.79 -12.18
C GLN A 86 1.46 -19.40 -12.97
N ASN A 87 2.44 -18.59 -13.35
CA ASN A 87 3.58 -19.00 -14.19
C ASN A 87 4.74 -19.56 -13.36
N TRP A 88 4.94 -19.07 -12.14
CA TRP A 88 6.00 -19.48 -11.21
C TRP A 88 5.40 -19.91 -9.86
N ARG A 89 4.45 -20.84 -9.92
CA ARG A 89 3.75 -21.38 -8.75
C ARG A 89 4.75 -21.91 -7.72
N GLY A 90 4.61 -21.48 -6.48
CA GLY A 90 5.48 -21.89 -5.37
C GLY A 90 6.77 -21.09 -5.21
N TYR A 91 7.10 -20.21 -6.17
CA TYR A 91 8.27 -19.33 -6.10
C TYR A 91 7.94 -17.88 -5.78
N ILE A 92 6.66 -17.51 -5.85
CA ILE A 92 6.20 -16.18 -5.45
C ILE A 92 5.85 -16.17 -3.97
N SER A 93 6.47 -15.24 -3.23
CA SER A 93 6.25 -15.08 -1.80
C SER A 93 4.78 -14.74 -1.49
N PRO A 94 4.21 -15.29 -0.41
CA PRO A 94 2.87 -14.91 0.02
C PRO A 94 2.86 -13.46 0.56
N ILE A 95 1.67 -12.90 0.69
CA ILE A 95 1.49 -11.55 1.25
C ILE A 95 2.06 -11.48 2.66
N GLN A 96 2.91 -10.48 2.89
CA GLN A 96 3.56 -10.21 4.17
C GLN A 96 2.97 -8.95 4.79
N ASP A 97 2.85 -8.94 6.12
CA ASP A 97 2.48 -7.73 6.87
C ASP A 97 3.73 -7.04 7.42
N GLN A 98 3.94 -5.79 7.02
CA GLN A 98 4.98 -4.92 7.57
C GLN A 98 4.67 -4.43 8.99
N GLY A 99 3.42 -4.58 9.42
CA GLY A 99 2.88 -4.00 10.63
C GLY A 99 2.96 -2.47 10.65
N TRP A 100 2.93 -1.91 11.86
CA TRP A 100 3.06 -0.47 12.11
C TRP A 100 4.53 -0.06 12.27
N CYS A 101 5.37 -0.34 11.26
CA CYS A 101 6.83 -0.16 11.32
C CYS A 101 7.39 0.87 10.33
N GLY A 102 6.74 1.11 9.19
CA GLY A 102 7.28 1.91 8.11
C GLY A 102 8.38 1.19 7.32
N SER A 103 8.28 -0.15 7.21
CA SER A 103 9.31 -1.01 6.60
C SER A 103 8.95 -1.50 5.18
N SER A 104 7.97 -0.86 4.51
CA SER A 104 7.51 -1.25 3.16
C SER A 104 8.65 -1.36 2.13
N TRP A 105 9.64 -0.46 2.22
CA TRP A 105 10.81 -0.43 1.34
C TRP A 105 11.66 -1.70 1.46
N ALA A 106 11.84 -2.21 2.68
CA ALA A 106 12.62 -3.40 2.96
C ALA A 106 11.84 -4.66 2.59
N MET A 107 10.57 -4.74 2.99
CA MET A 107 9.70 -5.88 2.70
C MET A 107 9.54 -6.10 1.18
N SER A 108 9.27 -5.05 0.41
CA SER A 108 9.14 -5.14 -1.05
C SER A 108 10.44 -5.54 -1.75
N THR A 109 11.59 -5.02 -1.26
CA THR A 109 12.92 -5.36 -1.80
C THR A 109 13.26 -6.82 -1.52
N THR A 110 13.08 -7.27 -0.29
CA THR A 110 13.36 -8.65 0.12
C THR A 110 12.43 -9.63 -0.60
N ALA A 111 11.12 -9.35 -0.67
CA ALA A 111 10.18 -10.21 -1.40
C ALA A 111 10.58 -10.34 -2.88
N THR A 112 10.87 -9.23 -3.56
CA THR A 112 11.31 -9.26 -4.97
C THR A 112 12.63 -10.01 -5.15
N ALA A 113 13.58 -9.87 -4.22
CA ALA A 113 14.86 -10.56 -4.29
C ALA A 113 14.70 -12.07 -4.07
N SER A 114 13.90 -12.48 -3.07
CA SER A 114 13.58 -13.87 -2.78
C SER A 114 12.88 -14.54 -3.95
N ASP A 115 11.83 -13.92 -4.50
CA ASP A 115 11.05 -14.46 -5.62
C ASP A 115 11.89 -14.63 -6.89
N ARG A 116 12.94 -13.81 -7.05
CA ARG A 116 13.87 -13.91 -8.18
C ARG A 116 15.01 -14.91 -7.96
N PHE A 117 15.24 -15.32 -6.71
CA PHE A 117 16.26 -16.30 -6.36
C PHE A 117 15.71 -17.74 -6.38
N ALA A 118 14.43 -17.91 -6.05
CA ALA A 118 13.73 -19.18 -5.96
C ALA A 118 13.78 -20.04 -7.23
#